data_AF-A0A4S8MGH4-F1
#
_entry.id   AF-A0A4S8MGH4-F1
#
_cell.length_a   1.000
_cell.length_b   1.000
_cell.length_c   1.000
_cell.angle_alpha   90.00
_cell.angle_beta   90.00
_cell.angle_gamma   90.00
#
_symmetry.space_group_name_H-M   'P 1'
#
loop_
_entity.id
_entity.type
_entity.pdbx_description
1 polymer ?
#
loop_
_entity_poly.entity_id
_entity_poly.type
_entity_poly.pdbx_seq_one_letter_code
_entity_poly.pdbx_strand_id
1 'polypeptide(L)'
;DPSAFGFVHPTDVLHGIHIIPALHYGRTQCYLPSTSIARQYKAITPSSSRQLETKDWKFYYVNIFSDCDMTMLFLGGGIGHQ
;
A
#
# COMPACT_ATOMS: atom_id res chain seq x y z
N ASP A 1 -3.08 -25.59 -20.96
CA ASP A 1 -4.53 -25.34 -20.89
C ASP A 1 -4.76 -23.95 -21.48
N PRO A 2 -5.62 -23.79 -22.51
CA PRO A 2 -6.00 -22.47 -23.02
C PRO A 2 -6.48 -21.49 -21.93
N SER A 3 -6.95 -21.99 -20.78
CA SER A 3 -7.37 -21.18 -19.62
C SER A 3 -6.22 -20.53 -18.83
N ALA A 4 -4.97 -20.93 -19.08
CA ALA A 4 -3.82 -20.46 -18.31
C ALA A 4 -3.41 -18.99 -18.58
N PHE A 5 -3.99 -18.36 -19.61
CA PHE A 5 -3.68 -16.99 -20.05
C PHE A 5 -4.92 -16.08 -20.11
N GLY A 6 -5.93 -16.34 -19.27
CA GLY A 6 -7.12 -15.48 -19.13
C GLY A 6 -7.00 -14.48 -17.96
N PHE A 7 -7.84 -13.43 -17.98
CA PHE A 7 -7.95 -12.51 -16.86
C PHE A 7 -8.59 -13.19 -15.65
N VAL A 8 -8.09 -12.87 -14.44
CA VAL A 8 -8.71 -13.32 -13.19
C VAL A 8 -10.08 -12.66 -13.06
N HIS A 9 -11.09 -13.42 -12.63
CA HIS A 9 -12.42 -12.87 -12.42
C HIS A 9 -12.36 -11.80 -11.30
N PRO A 10 -12.94 -10.60 -11.47
CA PRO A 10 -12.78 -9.51 -10.51
C PRO A 10 -13.23 -9.84 -9.08
N THR A 11 -14.19 -10.75 -8.90
CA THR A 11 -14.64 -11.19 -7.56
C THR A 11 -13.59 -12.03 -6.82
N ASP A 12 -12.62 -12.57 -7.54
CA ASP A 12 -11.60 -13.45 -7.01
C ASP A 12 -10.31 -12.68 -6.68
N VAL A 13 -10.28 -11.38 -6.98
CA VAL A 13 -9.16 -10.49 -6.68
C VAL A 13 -9.35 -9.89 -5.29
N LEU A 14 -8.41 -10.16 -4.39
CA LEU A 14 -8.34 -9.45 -3.11
C LEU A 14 -7.89 -8.01 -3.36
N HIS A 15 -8.79 -7.06 -3.11
CA HIS A 15 -8.48 -5.65 -3.28
C HIS A 15 -7.50 -5.19 -2.18
N GLY A 16 -6.28 -4.85 -2.57
CA GLY A 16 -5.31 -4.21 -1.69
C GLY A 16 -5.63 -2.72 -1.56
N ILE A 17 -5.67 -2.20 -0.35
CA ILE A 17 -5.70 -0.75 -0.12
C ILE A 17 -4.30 -0.32 0.30
N HIS A 18 -3.73 0.63 -0.43
CA HIS A 18 -2.44 1.21 -0.07
C HIS A 18 -2.65 2.45 0.81
N ILE A 19 -2.13 2.41 2.03
CA ILE A 19 -1.94 3.60 2.84
C ILE A 19 -0.57 4.20 2.55
N ILE A 20 -0.54 5.47 2.17
CA ILE A 20 0.68 6.16 1.75
C ILE A 20 0.98 7.27 2.76
N PRO A 21 2.18 7.29 3.37
CA PRO A 21 2.59 8.37 4.25
C PRO A 21 2.46 9.76 3.61
N ALA A 22 1.79 10.68 4.28
CA ALA A 22 1.70 12.07 3.82
C ALA A 22 2.96 12.85 4.27
N LEU A 23 4.07 12.65 3.55
CA LEU A 23 5.41 13.11 3.92
C LEU A 23 5.48 14.59 4.32
N HIS A 24 4.73 15.45 3.62
CA HIS A 24 4.71 16.90 3.85
C HIS A 24 4.26 17.31 5.26
N TYR A 25 3.41 16.50 5.92
CA TYR A 25 2.94 16.79 7.28
C TYR A 25 3.88 16.28 8.38
N GLY A 26 4.94 15.56 8.00
CA GLY A 26 5.94 15.04 8.92
C GLY A 26 5.42 13.94 9.84
N ARG A 27 6.13 13.76 10.96
CA ARG A 27 5.95 12.64 11.89
C ARG A 27 5.61 13.10 13.31
N THR A 28 4.94 12.24 14.06
CA THR A 28 4.43 12.49 15.42
C THR A 28 4.68 11.30 16.34
N GLN A 29 4.68 11.55 17.64
CA GLN A 29 4.72 10.51 18.68
C GLN A 29 3.42 10.47 19.50
N CYS A 30 2.49 11.39 19.25
CA CYS A 30 1.37 11.66 20.13
C CYS A 30 0.12 10.81 19.85
N TYR A 31 -0.01 10.24 18.64
CA TYR A 31 -1.24 9.54 18.24
C TYR A 31 -1.22 8.06 18.60
N LEU A 32 -0.14 7.37 18.25
CA LEU A 32 0.05 5.96 18.56
C LEU A 32 1.26 5.80 19.48
N PRO A 33 1.17 5.02 20.57
CA PRO A 33 2.31 4.74 21.44
C PRO A 33 3.37 3.91 20.69
N SER A 34 4.64 4.02 21.08
CA SER A 34 5.76 3.31 20.44
C SER A 34 5.66 1.78 20.51
N THR A 35 4.80 1.26 21.38
CA THR A 35 4.50 -0.17 21.54
C THR A 35 3.32 -0.65 20.69
N SER A 36 2.65 0.24 19.95
CA SER A 36 1.48 -0.12 19.16
C SER A 36 1.85 -1.04 17.99
N ILE A 37 1.08 -2.10 17.79
CA ILE A 37 1.22 -3.02 16.64
C ILE A 37 0.92 -2.34 15.30
N ALA A 38 0.18 -1.22 15.32
CA ALA A 38 -0.02 -0.39 14.13
C ALA A 38 1.25 0.39 13.74
N ARG A 39 2.28 0.38 14.60
CA ARG A 39 3.59 0.98 14.38
C ARG A 39 4.65 -0.12 14.37
N GLN A 40 4.87 -0.80 13.25
CA GLN A 40 6.08 -1.61 13.18
C GLN A 40 6.70 -1.65 11.78
N TYR A 41 7.59 -0.70 11.55
CA TYR A 41 8.61 -0.79 10.51
C TYR A 41 9.99 -0.66 11.15
N LYS A 42 10.84 -1.67 10.97
CA LYS A 42 12.27 -1.52 11.23
C LYS A 42 12.85 -0.72 10.07
N ALA A 43 13.07 0.57 10.27
CA ALA A 43 13.67 1.42 9.26
C ALA A 43 15.18 1.19 9.20
N ILE A 44 15.74 1.22 7.98
CA ILE A 44 17.18 1.30 7.79
C ILE A 44 17.63 2.69 8.21
N THR A 45 18.48 2.76 9.23
CA THR A 45 19.12 4.02 9.63
C THR A 45 20.38 4.27 8.80
N PRO A 46 20.91 5.50 8.79
CA PRO A 46 22.22 5.79 8.19
C PRO A 46 23.37 4.94 8.73
N SER A 47 23.20 4.31 9.90
CA SER A 47 24.15 3.36 10.48
C SER A 47 23.95 1.92 10.00
N SER A 48 23.15 1.69 8.95
CA SER A 48 22.85 0.39 8.33
C SER A 48 22.24 -0.65 9.27
N SER A 49 21.80 -0.23 10.46
CA SER A 49 21.12 -1.09 11.43
C SER A 49 19.61 -0.87 11.36
N ARG A 50 18.85 -1.95 11.35
CA ARG A 50 17.38 -1.89 11.43
C ARG A 50 16.99 -1.50 12.85
N GLN A 51 16.55 -0.27 13.06
CA GLN A 51 16.10 0.20 14.37
C GLN A 51 14.59 0.35 14.42
N LEU A 52 14.04 0.20 15.64
CA LEU A 52 12.62 0.42 15.88
C LEU A 52 12.32 1.91 15.66
N GLU A 53 11.31 2.16 14.86
CA GLU A 53 10.89 3.51 14.54
C GLU A 53 10.17 4.16 15.75
N THR A 54 10.69 5.28 16.25
CA THR A 54 10.14 5.94 17.45
C THR A 54 9.06 6.97 17.15
N LYS A 55 8.90 7.41 15.88
CA LYS A 55 7.85 8.36 15.42
C LYS A 55 7.02 7.75 14.30
N ASP A 56 5.74 8.09 14.17
CA ASP A 56 4.87 7.63 13.08
C ASP A 56 4.49 8.82 12.19
N TRP A 57 4.00 8.58 10.98
CA TRP A 57 3.51 9.65 10.12
C TRP A 57 2.26 10.30 10.70
N LYS A 58 2.15 11.62 10.56
CA LYS A 58 1.04 12.39 11.12
C LYS A 58 -0.28 12.06 10.42
N PHE A 59 -0.23 11.87 9.10
CA PHE A 59 -1.38 11.54 8.27
C PHE A 59 -0.96 10.55 7.17
N TYR A 60 -1.96 9.84 6.65
CA TYR A 60 -1.84 8.91 5.55
C TYR A 60 -2.87 9.25 4.48
N TYR A 61 -2.49 9.17 3.22
CA TYR A 61 -3.42 9.14 2.11
C TYR A 61 -3.91 7.70 1.91
N VAL A 62 -5.19 7.55 1.60
CA VAL A 62 -5.80 6.26 1.25
C VAL A 62 -5.88 6.19 -0.26
N ASN A 63 -5.14 5.27 -0.87
CA ASN A 63 -5.30 4.97 -2.28
C ASN A 63 -6.43 3.97 -2.45
N ILE A 64 -7.48 4.38 -3.18
CA ILE A 64 -8.66 3.56 -3.45
C ILE A 64 -8.47 2.59 -4.62
N PHE A 65 -7.39 2.76 -5.39
CA PHE A 65 -7.09 1.90 -6.54
C PHE A 65 -6.28 0.69 -6.08
N SER A 66 -6.82 -0.50 -6.33
CA SER A 66 -6.21 -1.78 -5.94
C SER A 66 -4.89 -2.03 -6.66
N ASP A 67 -4.89 -1.87 -7.98
CA ASP A 67 -3.70 -1.77 -8.82
C ASP A 67 -4.04 -1.08 -10.15
N CYS A 68 -3.01 -0.68 -10.90
CA CYS A 68 -3.19 0.04 -12.17
C CYS A 68 -3.84 -0.82 -13.25
N ASP A 69 -3.53 -2.12 -13.30
CA ASP A 69 -4.05 -3.05 -14.31
C ASP A 69 -5.55 -3.27 -14.07
N MET A 70 -5.95 -3.66 -12.86
CA MET A 70 -7.34 -3.80 -12.42
C MET A 70 -8.15 -2.52 -12.66
N THR A 71 -7.56 -1.35 -12.37
CA THR A 71 -8.21 -0.07 -12.64
C THR A 71 -8.44 0.14 -14.14
N MET A 72 -7.47 -0.22 -14.99
CA MET A 72 -7.60 -0.17 -16.45
C MET A 72 -8.54 -1.25 -17.00
N LEU A 73 -8.68 -2.41 -16.35
CA LEU A 73 -9.69 -3.41 -16.68
C LEU A 73 -11.10 -2.81 -16.54
N PHE A 74 -11.38 -2.13 -15.43
CA PHE A 74 -12.69 -1.52 -15.16
C PHE A 74 -12.99 -0.30 -16.04
N LEU A 75 -11.96 0.49 -16.40
CA LEU A 75 -12.10 1.65 -17.29
C LEU A 75 -12.22 1.25 -18.78
N GLY A 76 -11.97 -0.02 -19.13
CA GLY A 76 -12.04 -0.52 -20.51
C GLY A 76 -10.88 -0.06 -21.41
N GLY A 77 -9.75 0.34 -20.81
CA GLY A 77 -8.57 0.85 -21.52
C GLY A 77 -7.36 -0.09 -21.50
N GLY A 78 -7.42 -1.20 -20.78
CA GLY A 78 -6.34 -2.17 -20.64
C GLY A 78 -6.07 -2.97 -21.92
N ILE A 79 -4.79 -3.30 -22.19
CA ILE A 79 -4.40 -4.16 -23.31
C ILE A 79 -4.95 -5.57 -23.05
N GLY A 80 -5.83 -6.06 -23.94
CA GLY A 80 -6.50 -7.36 -23.82
C GLY A 80 -8.03 -7.28 -23.65
N HIS A 81 -8.61 -6.07 -23.66
CA HIS A 81 -10.05 -5.84 -23.53
C HIS A 81 -10.78 -5.63 -24.86
N GLN A 82 -10.67 -6.59 -25.78
CA GLN A 82 -11.62 -6.74 -26.90
C GLN A 82 -12.55 -7.92 -26.66
#